data_AF-A0A843RHR5-F1
#
_entry.id   AF-A0A843RHR5-F1
#
_cell.length_a   1.000
_cell.length_b   1.000
_cell.length_c   1.000
_cell.angle_alpha   90.00
_cell.angle_beta   90.00
_cell.angle_gamma   90.00
#
_symmetry.space_group_name_H-M   'P 1'
#
loop_
_entity.id
_entity.type
_entity.pdbx_description
1 polymer ?
#
loop_
_entity_poly.entity_id
_entity_poly.type
_entity_poly.pdbx_seq_one_letter_code
_entity_poly.pdbx_strand_id
1 'polypeptide(L)'
;MQSVKALSHRPGEPLRYGPGPRKSGRPAWDRVLSATLVAGGLLALAPALAVAQTQQPIQPQVQPPQVQQPQVQQQQPPAPAEPGTTGQVFGDWLERCTPEPPAGASPPAQGEQNVCFLVQQVMDQNTQRPLLKITIGFFGEQRQAGAVIAMPLGVPLAQGLEISVDGKELNKVPFQICRRDGCQAYVQLDEAAVGAFKAGTQAQARVASTQGEGLDLPISLKGFTAGFGSIQ
;
A
#
# COMPACT_ATOMS: atom_id res chain seq x y z
N MET A 1 -11.12 30.64 -61.93
CA MET A 1 -12.39 30.03 -61.50
C MET A 1 -12.35 28.55 -61.86
N GLN A 2 -12.04 27.68 -60.90
CA GLN A 2 -12.30 26.24 -60.96
C GLN A 2 -12.25 25.69 -59.53
N SER A 3 -13.23 24.84 -59.24
CA SER A 3 -13.89 24.68 -57.96
C SER A 3 -13.14 23.88 -56.91
N VAL A 4 -13.24 24.35 -55.67
CA VAL A 4 -12.89 23.65 -54.43
C VAL A 4 -13.88 22.51 -54.20
N LYS A 5 -13.40 21.26 -54.18
CA LYS A 5 -14.21 20.09 -53.82
C LYS A 5 -14.11 19.87 -52.31
N ALA A 6 -15.19 20.16 -51.60
CA ALA A 6 -15.33 19.91 -50.17
C ALA A 6 -15.37 18.39 -49.87
N LEU A 7 -14.54 17.92 -48.95
CA LEU A 7 -14.66 16.59 -48.35
C LEU A 7 -15.79 16.62 -47.30
N SER A 8 -16.88 15.94 -47.62
CA SER A 8 -17.98 15.63 -46.72
C SER A 8 -17.58 14.48 -45.78
N HIS A 9 -17.34 14.77 -44.50
CA HIS A 9 -17.30 13.74 -43.45
C HIS A 9 -18.68 13.56 -42.83
N ARG A 10 -19.24 12.35 -42.93
CA ARG A 10 -20.49 11.96 -42.26
C ARG A 10 -20.18 11.61 -40.80
N PRO A 11 -20.92 12.13 -39.82
CA PRO A 11 -20.91 11.64 -38.44
C PRO A 11 -21.94 10.51 -38.27
N GLY A 12 -21.60 9.46 -37.52
CA GLY A 12 -22.59 8.53 -36.97
C GLY A 12 -22.44 7.04 -37.30
N GLU A 13 -21.26 6.44 -37.10
CA GLU A 13 -21.13 4.98 -37.10
C GLU A 13 -20.95 4.45 -35.66
N PRO A 14 -21.91 3.69 -35.09
CA PRO A 14 -21.77 3.11 -33.77
C PRO A 14 -20.81 1.91 -33.80
N LEU A 15 -19.85 1.90 -32.86
CA LEU A 15 -18.93 0.79 -32.65
C LEU A 15 -19.71 -0.47 -32.21
N ARG A 16 -19.85 -1.43 -33.13
CA ARG A 16 -20.38 -2.77 -32.83
C ARG A 16 -19.36 -3.55 -31.99
N TYR A 17 -19.62 -3.66 -30.69
CA TYR A 17 -18.91 -4.58 -29.81
C TYR A 17 -19.49 -6.00 -30.00
N GLY A 18 -18.72 -6.90 -30.61
CA GLY A 18 -19.10 -8.29 -30.80
C GLY A 18 -18.98 -9.09 -29.49
N PRO A 19 -19.91 -10.01 -29.18
CA PRO A 19 -19.79 -10.88 -28.01
C PRO A 19 -18.74 -11.97 -28.25
N GLY A 20 -17.70 -11.99 -27.41
CA GLY A 20 -16.71 -13.06 -27.37
C GLY A 20 -17.32 -14.39 -26.88
N PRO A 21 -16.80 -15.54 -27.34
CA PRO A 21 -17.41 -16.84 -27.10
C PRO A 21 -17.26 -17.31 -25.64
N ARG A 22 -18.40 -17.62 -25.01
CA ARG A 22 -18.48 -18.38 -23.76
C ARG A 22 -17.96 -19.80 -23.98
N LYS A 23 -16.84 -20.17 -23.35
CA LYS A 23 -16.46 -21.58 -23.19
C LYS A 23 -17.09 -22.14 -21.92
N SER A 24 -18.27 -22.72 -22.11
CA SER A 24 -18.89 -23.70 -21.20
C SER A 24 -18.18 -25.04 -21.37
N GLY A 25 -17.68 -25.61 -20.27
CA GLY A 25 -17.10 -26.95 -20.26
C GLY A 25 -16.91 -27.47 -18.85
N ARG A 26 -17.99 -27.95 -18.23
CA ARG A 26 -17.93 -28.88 -17.10
C ARG A 26 -18.25 -30.29 -17.64
N PRO A 27 -17.45 -31.31 -17.32
CA PRO A 27 -17.95 -32.68 -17.19
C PRO A 27 -17.88 -33.10 -15.69
N ALA A 28 -19.00 -33.56 -15.11
CA ALA A 28 -19.34 -34.99 -14.96
C ALA A 28 -18.29 -35.71 -14.10
N TRP A 29 -18.43 -35.76 -12.76
CA TRP A 29 -19.13 -36.86 -12.07
C TRP A 29 -19.20 -38.15 -12.88
N ASP A 30 -18.07 -38.87 -12.93
CA ASP A 30 -18.08 -40.30 -13.15
C ASP A 30 -17.42 -41.03 -11.99
N ARG A 31 -18.20 -41.97 -11.48
CA ARG A 31 -17.88 -42.94 -10.44
C ARG A 31 -17.04 -44.05 -11.07
N VAL A 32 -15.89 -44.38 -10.50
CA VAL A 32 -15.37 -45.76 -10.59
C VAL A 32 -14.72 -46.14 -9.27
N LEU A 33 -15.40 -47.01 -8.53
CA LEU A 33 -14.80 -47.88 -7.54
C LEU A 33 -13.87 -48.86 -8.26
N SER A 34 -12.65 -49.07 -7.76
CA SER A 34 -11.91 -50.31 -8.00
C SER A 34 -10.98 -50.58 -6.83
N ALA A 35 -11.37 -51.56 -6.03
CA ALA A 35 -10.53 -52.22 -5.05
C ALA A 35 -9.62 -53.23 -5.76
N THR A 36 -8.34 -53.27 -5.41
CA THR A 36 -7.47 -54.43 -5.67
C THR A 36 -6.63 -54.73 -4.44
N LEU A 37 -7.09 -55.76 -3.72
CA LEU A 37 -6.29 -56.59 -2.82
C LEU A 37 -5.31 -57.43 -3.65
N VAL A 38 -4.02 -57.42 -3.31
CA VAL A 38 -3.12 -58.54 -3.63
C VAL A 38 -2.40 -58.95 -2.35
N ALA A 39 -2.85 -60.07 -1.80
CA ALA A 39 -2.16 -60.84 -0.80
C ALA A 39 -1.16 -61.78 -1.49
N GLY A 40 0.00 -62.03 -0.88
CA GLY A 40 0.91 -63.10 -1.30
C GLY A 40 2.35 -62.87 -0.88
N GLY A 41 2.68 -63.27 0.35
CA GLY A 41 4.05 -63.28 0.85
C GLY A 41 4.85 -64.51 0.39
N LEU A 42 6.17 -64.43 0.53
CA LEU A 42 7.07 -65.57 0.66
C LEU A 42 8.17 -65.21 1.66
N LEU A 43 8.24 -66.04 2.70
CA LEU A 43 9.19 -66.02 3.80
C LEU A 43 10.61 -66.36 3.33
N ALA A 44 11.60 -65.64 3.82
CA ALA A 44 12.94 -66.16 4.02
C ALA A 44 13.41 -65.79 5.43
N LEU A 45 13.64 -66.83 6.24
CA LEU A 45 14.17 -66.78 7.60
C LEU A 45 15.67 -66.48 7.58
N ALA A 46 16.14 -65.60 8.46
CA ALA A 46 17.49 -65.66 9.03
C ALA A 46 17.54 -64.96 10.41
N PRO A 47 18.37 -65.44 11.35
CA PRO A 47 18.14 -65.33 12.78
C PRO A 47 18.82 -64.13 13.45
N ALA A 48 18.39 -63.91 14.69
CA ALA A 48 18.82 -62.90 15.64
C ALA A 48 20.34 -62.87 15.88
N LEU A 49 20.90 -61.65 15.86
CA LEU A 49 22.10 -61.33 16.64
C LEU A 49 21.85 -60.04 17.43
N ALA A 50 22.25 -60.13 18.69
CA ALA A 50 21.97 -59.23 19.77
C ALA A 50 22.43 -57.78 19.53
N VAL A 51 21.62 -56.86 20.05
CA VAL A 51 21.98 -55.47 20.31
C VAL A 51 23.18 -55.40 21.24
N ALA A 52 24.34 -55.03 20.69
CA ALA A 52 25.42 -54.43 21.45
C ALA A 52 25.39 -52.93 21.17
N GLN A 53 24.77 -52.17 22.07
CA GLN A 53 24.77 -50.72 22.04
C GLN A 53 26.18 -50.24 22.36
N THR A 54 26.98 -49.95 21.34
CA THR A 54 28.18 -49.14 21.51
C THR A 54 27.74 -47.68 21.65
N GLN A 55 27.49 -47.26 22.88
CA GLN A 55 27.47 -45.85 23.24
C GLN A 55 28.80 -45.23 22.81
N GLN A 56 28.76 -44.39 21.78
CA GLN A 56 29.89 -43.53 21.46
C GLN A 56 30.17 -42.64 22.68
N PRO A 57 31.44 -42.51 23.10
CA PRO A 57 31.79 -41.59 24.17
C PRO A 57 31.49 -40.17 23.70
N ILE A 58 30.66 -39.48 24.47
CA ILE A 58 30.46 -38.03 24.38
C ILE A 58 31.82 -37.41 24.68
N GLN A 59 32.56 -37.04 23.64
CA GLN A 59 33.73 -36.20 23.80
C GLN A 59 33.23 -34.79 24.14
N PRO A 60 33.74 -34.15 25.21
CA PRO A 60 33.48 -32.75 25.46
C PRO A 60 34.06 -31.94 24.29
N GLN A 61 33.19 -31.46 23.41
CA GLN A 61 33.59 -30.45 22.44
C GLN A 61 33.87 -29.17 23.23
N VAL A 62 35.14 -28.93 23.55
CA VAL A 62 35.61 -27.62 23.99
C VAL A 62 35.50 -26.70 22.78
N GLN A 63 34.32 -26.12 22.60
CA GLN A 63 34.13 -24.99 21.71
C GLN A 63 35.02 -23.86 22.26
N PRO A 64 35.91 -23.25 21.46
CA PRO A 64 36.57 -22.03 21.88
C PRO A 64 35.48 -21.02 22.27
N PRO A 65 35.66 -20.26 23.35
CA PRO A 65 34.63 -19.36 23.85
C PRO A 65 34.19 -18.48 22.70
N GLN A 66 32.94 -18.65 22.27
CA GLN A 66 32.30 -17.69 21.39
C GLN A 66 32.24 -16.41 22.20
N VAL A 67 33.18 -15.51 21.93
CA VAL A 67 33.09 -14.12 22.36
C VAL A 67 31.77 -13.67 21.77
N GLN A 68 30.76 -13.57 22.62
CA GLN A 68 29.47 -12.98 22.29
C GLN A 68 29.79 -11.54 21.90
N GLN A 69 30.01 -11.32 20.60
CA GLN A 69 29.95 -9.99 20.06
C GLN A 69 28.57 -9.47 20.45
N PRO A 70 28.48 -8.29 21.09
CA PRO A 70 27.20 -7.71 21.44
C PRO A 70 26.33 -7.74 20.20
N GLN A 71 25.17 -8.42 20.27
CA GLN A 71 24.15 -8.30 19.26
C GLN A 71 23.69 -6.85 19.28
N VAL A 72 24.37 -6.02 18.50
CA VAL A 72 23.84 -4.76 18.04
C VAL A 72 22.55 -5.13 17.33
N GLN A 73 21.44 -4.91 18.04
CA GLN A 73 20.14 -4.75 17.44
C GLN A 73 20.38 -3.88 16.20
N GLN A 74 20.16 -4.45 15.02
CA GLN A 74 20.08 -3.67 13.81
C GLN A 74 18.79 -2.86 13.94
N GLN A 75 18.86 -1.82 14.77
CA GLN A 75 18.05 -0.64 14.67
C GLN A 75 18.33 -0.16 13.26
N GLN A 76 17.43 -0.55 12.34
CA GLN A 76 17.34 0.10 11.05
C GLN A 76 17.35 1.59 11.38
N PRO A 77 18.37 2.35 10.93
CA PRO A 77 18.46 3.77 11.23
C PRO A 77 17.08 4.37 10.95
N PRO A 78 16.55 5.27 11.80
CA PRO A 78 15.40 6.06 11.39
C PRO A 78 15.70 6.53 9.97
N ALA A 79 14.77 6.26 9.04
CA ALA A 79 14.92 6.67 7.65
C ALA A 79 15.51 8.08 7.66
N PRO A 80 16.62 8.34 6.93
CA PRO A 80 17.28 9.63 6.96
C PRO A 80 16.20 10.70 6.87
N ALA A 81 16.16 11.61 7.85
CA ALA A 81 15.32 12.79 7.73
C ALA A 81 15.63 13.37 6.35
N GLU A 82 14.63 13.39 5.46
CA GLU A 82 14.82 13.76 4.07
C GLU A 82 15.57 15.11 4.04
N PRO A 83 16.79 15.17 3.45
CA PRO A 83 17.57 16.39 3.41
C PRO A 83 16.74 17.47 2.70
N GLY A 84 16.47 18.59 3.38
CA GLY A 84 15.69 19.70 2.82
C GLY A 84 14.30 19.88 3.41
N THR A 85 14.16 19.85 4.74
CA THR A 85 12.96 20.39 5.41
C THR A 85 12.97 21.91 5.32
N THR A 86 12.71 22.46 4.13
CA THR A 86 12.37 23.86 3.95
C THR A 86 10.89 23.91 3.62
N GLY A 87 10.09 24.44 4.54
CA GLY A 87 8.66 24.61 4.30
C GLY A 87 7.94 25.16 5.53
N GLN A 88 6.81 25.80 5.29
CA GLN A 88 6.03 26.46 6.32
C GLN A 88 5.16 25.46 7.11
N VAL A 89 4.99 25.71 8.40
CA VAL A 89 4.09 24.94 9.27
C VAL A 89 2.74 25.65 9.36
N PHE A 90 1.66 24.91 9.14
CA PHE A 90 0.28 25.36 9.20
C PHE A 90 -0.51 24.48 10.17
N GLY A 91 -0.53 24.87 11.45
CA GLY A 91 -1.14 24.03 12.49
C GLY A 91 -0.41 22.70 12.57
N ASP A 92 -1.12 21.61 12.26
CA ASP A 92 -0.57 20.25 12.30
C ASP A 92 -0.07 19.77 10.92
N TRP A 93 -0.10 20.65 9.91
CA TRP A 93 0.37 20.38 8.56
C TRP A 93 1.71 21.04 8.28
N LEU A 94 2.55 20.36 7.52
CA LEU A 94 3.86 20.83 7.10
C LEU A 94 3.93 20.89 5.58
N GLU A 95 4.20 22.07 5.04
CA GLU A 95 4.54 22.23 3.64
C GLU A 95 5.95 21.68 3.37
N ARG A 96 6.12 21.03 2.23
CA ARG A 96 7.38 20.45 1.76
C ARG A 96 7.55 20.70 0.28
N CYS A 97 8.58 21.45 -0.08
CA CYS A 97 8.88 21.78 -1.47
C CYS A 97 10.14 21.05 -1.95
N THR A 98 10.11 20.59 -3.20
CA THR A 98 11.26 19.90 -3.84
C THR A 98 11.42 20.37 -5.29
N PRO A 99 12.67 20.56 -5.78
CA PRO A 99 12.95 20.75 -7.20
C PRO A 99 12.80 19.44 -8.01
N GLU A 100 12.76 18.30 -7.33
CA GLU A 100 12.64 16.95 -7.92
C GLU A 100 11.35 16.29 -7.41
N PRO A 101 10.18 16.61 -7.97
CA PRO A 101 8.93 16.01 -7.54
C PRO A 101 8.79 14.55 -8.01
N PRO A 102 7.98 13.73 -7.30
CA PRO A 102 7.68 12.38 -7.73
C PRO A 102 6.95 12.37 -9.09
N ALA A 103 7.13 11.28 -9.83
CA ALA A 103 6.44 11.09 -11.12
C ALA A 103 4.92 11.24 -10.97
N GLY A 104 4.33 12.02 -11.89
CA GLY A 104 2.88 12.28 -11.91
C GLY A 104 2.43 13.51 -11.11
N ALA A 105 3.29 14.12 -10.31
CA ALA A 105 3.02 15.44 -9.73
C ALA A 105 2.90 16.50 -10.84
N SER A 106 2.04 17.48 -10.63
CA SER A 106 1.92 18.62 -11.53
C SER A 106 3.22 19.44 -11.55
N PRO A 107 3.54 20.11 -12.68
CA PRO A 107 4.69 21.01 -12.74
C PRO A 107 4.53 22.16 -11.72
N PRO A 108 5.64 22.80 -11.32
CA PRO A 108 5.61 24.01 -10.49
C PRO A 108 4.65 25.06 -11.05
N ALA A 109 4.09 25.90 -10.18
CA ALA A 109 3.34 27.06 -10.61
C ALA A 109 4.22 27.99 -11.48
N GLN A 110 3.59 28.79 -12.35
CA GLN A 110 4.34 29.69 -13.24
C GLN A 110 5.21 30.64 -12.43
N GLY A 111 6.52 30.63 -12.68
CA GLY A 111 7.49 31.46 -11.97
C GLY A 111 8.10 30.80 -10.72
N GLU A 112 7.64 29.60 -10.35
CA GLU A 112 8.22 28.81 -9.27
C GLU A 112 9.21 27.74 -9.79
N GLN A 113 10.16 27.39 -8.93
CA GLN A 113 11.20 26.39 -9.23
C GLN A 113 10.92 25.04 -8.57
N ASN A 114 10.09 25.01 -7.53
CA ASN A 114 9.83 23.83 -6.72
C ASN A 114 8.36 23.43 -6.81
N VAL A 115 8.08 22.14 -6.60
CA VAL A 115 6.71 21.65 -6.35
C VAL A 115 6.55 21.44 -4.85
N CYS A 116 5.48 21.98 -4.29
CA CYS A 116 5.17 21.89 -2.87
C CYS A 116 4.04 20.90 -2.59
N PHE A 117 4.13 20.23 -1.44
CA PHE A 117 3.17 19.26 -0.93
C PHE A 117 2.84 19.59 0.52
N LEU A 118 1.64 19.23 0.97
CA LEU A 118 1.23 19.36 2.36
C LEU A 118 1.25 17.99 3.04
N VAL A 119 1.97 17.88 4.15
CA VAL A 119 2.27 16.60 4.81
C VAL A 119 1.78 16.60 6.25
N GLN A 120 1.18 15.50 6.69
CA GLN A 120 0.91 15.21 8.09
C GLN A 120 1.22 13.74 8.39
N GLN A 121 1.69 13.46 9.60
CA GLN A 121 1.96 12.10 10.08
C GLN A 121 1.16 11.81 11.35
N VAL A 122 0.56 10.62 11.40
CA VAL A 122 -0.03 10.05 12.61
C VAL A 122 0.99 9.11 13.21
N MET A 123 1.42 9.41 14.44
CA MET A 123 2.49 8.68 15.11
C MET A 123 1.91 7.68 16.11
N ASP A 124 2.52 6.50 16.18
CA ASP A 124 2.29 5.54 17.26
C ASP A 124 2.83 6.12 18.57
N GLN A 125 1.99 6.22 19.59
CA GLN A 125 2.34 6.87 20.85
C GLN A 125 3.46 6.15 21.61
N ASN A 126 3.57 4.82 21.45
CA ASN A 126 4.52 4.00 22.21
C ASN A 126 5.89 3.95 21.53
N THR A 127 5.89 3.71 20.22
CA THR A 127 7.09 3.45 19.42
C THR A 127 7.62 4.69 18.71
N GLN A 128 6.84 5.77 18.66
CA GLN A 128 7.17 7.01 17.94
C GLN A 128 7.47 6.76 16.45
N ARG A 129 6.83 5.75 15.87
CA ARG A 129 6.89 5.43 14.43
C ARG A 129 5.62 5.91 13.74
N PRO A 130 5.70 6.37 12.47
CA PRO A 130 4.51 6.77 11.74
C PRO A 130 3.62 5.56 11.43
N LEU A 131 2.35 5.63 11.84
CA LEU A 131 1.29 4.68 11.45
C LEU A 131 0.65 5.08 10.11
N LEU A 132 0.62 6.38 9.83
CA LEU A 132 0.10 6.93 8.59
C LEU A 132 0.85 8.21 8.24
N LYS A 133 1.23 8.37 6.98
CA LYS A 133 1.66 9.64 6.39
C LYS A 133 0.71 10.00 5.27
N ILE A 134 0.08 11.16 5.36
CA ILE A 134 -0.72 11.74 4.28
C ILE A 134 0.09 12.86 3.62
N THR A 135 0.22 12.80 2.31
CA THR A 135 0.87 13.80 1.47
C THR A 135 -0.13 14.30 0.44
N ILE A 136 -0.47 15.58 0.48
CA ILE A 136 -1.45 16.22 -0.40
C ILE A 136 -0.71 17.12 -1.39
N GLY A 137 -1.14 17.09 -2.64
CA GLY A 137 -0.58 17.92 -3.71
C GLY A 137 -1.44 17.88 -4.96
N PHE A 138 -0.89 18.39 -6.05
CA PHE A 138 -1.53 18.43 -7.36
C PHE A 138 -0.87 17.45 -8.32
N PHE A 139 -1.68 16.74 -9.10
CA PHE A 139 -1.23 15.68 -10.00
C PHE A 139 -1.75 15.90 -11.43
N GLY A 140 -0.93 15.49 -12.39
CA GLY A 140 -1.19 15.60 -13.82
C GLY A 140 -1.23 17.04 -14.36
N GLU A 141 -1.41 17.17 -15.67
CA GLU A 141 -1.44 18.46 -16.38
C GLU A 141 -2.59 19.38 -15.92
N GLN A 142 -3.70 18.78 -15.50
CA GLN A 142 -4.90 19.50 -15.06
C GLN A 142 -4.84 19.96 -13.59
N ARG A 143 -3.70 19.77 -12.91
CA ARG A 143 -3.51 20.12 -11.50
C ARG A 143 -4.67 19.61 -10.63
N GLN A 144 -4.94 18.31 -10.69
CA GLN A 144 -5.99 17.70 -9.87
C GLN A 144 -5.47 17.49 -8.46
N ALA A 145 -6.21 17.96 -7.44
CA ALA A 145 -5.85 17.73 -6.06
C ALA A 145 -5.96 16.24 -5.72
N GLY A 146 -4.95 15.72 -5.03
CA GLY A 146 -4.92 14.34 -4.57
C GLY A 146 -4.13 14.19 -3.29
N ALA A 147 -4.34 13.05 -2.62
CA ALA A 147 -3.55 12.64 -1.48
C ALA A 147 -2.91 11.28 -1.75
N VAL A 148 -1.68 11.10 -1.29
CA VAL A 148 -1.03 9.80 -1.13
C VAL A 148 -1.00 9.49 0.35
N ILE A 149 -1.65 8.40 0.74
CA ILE A 149 -1.61 7.86 2.09
C ILE A 149 -0.65 6.68 2.09
N ALA A 150 0.42 6.79 2.87
CA ALA A 150 1.40 5.73 3.10
C ALA A 150 1.23 5.15 4.51
N MET A 151 1.13 3.83 4.59
CA MET A 151 1.04 3.09 5.84
C MET A 151 2.09 1.97 5.91
N PRO A 152 2.50 1.52 7.11
CA PRO A 152 3.35 0.36 7.27
C PRO A 152 2.81 -0.90 6.59
N LEU A 153 3.70 -1.86 6.35
CA LEU A 153 3.33 -3.19 5.86
C LEU A 153 2.46 -3.94 6.89
N GLY A 154 1.65 -4.87 6.39
CA GLY A 154 0.76 -5.70 7.22
C GLY A 154 -0.70 -5.25 7.25
N VAL A 155 -1.06 -4.20 6.52
CA VAL A 155 -2.45 -3.78 6.32
C VAL A 155 -3.21 -4.73 5.38
N PRO A 156 -4.54 -4.91 5.56
CA PRO A 156 -5.34 -5.72 4.66
C PRO A 156 -5.64 -5.00 3.33
N LEU A 157 -4.92 -5.39 2.27
CA LEU A 157 -5.03 -4.79 0.94
C LEU A 157 -6.45 -4.85 0.36
N ALA A 158 -7.15 -5.98 0.55
CA ALA A 158 -8.47 -6.20 -0.05
C ALA A 158 -9.57 -5.30 0.55
N GLN A 159 -9.41 -4.85 1.80
CA GLN A 159 -10.37 -3.96 2.45
C GLN A 159 -10.05 -2.48 2.20
N GLY A 160 -8.77 -2.12 2.08
CA GLY A 160 -8.35 -0.74 1.85
C GLY A 160 -8.55 0.16 3.08
N LEU A 161 -8.79 1.44 2.80
CA LEU A 161 -9.02 2.51 3.78
C LEU A 161 -10.44 3.05 3.65
N GLU A 162 -11.07 3.37 4.76
CA GLU A 162 -12.28 4.19 4.79
C GLU A 162 -11.89 5.57 5.34
N ILE A 163 -12.19 6.62 4.57
CA ILE A 163 -11.91 8.00 4.97
C ILE A 163 -13.22 8.69 5.36
N SER A 164 -13.20 9.39 6.48
CA SER A 164 -14.33 10.22 6.92
C SER A 164 -13.84 11.56 7.45
N VAL A 165 -14.73 12.56 7.47
CA VAL A 165 -14.50 13.85 8.13
C VAL A 165 -15.63 14.10 9.10
N ASP A 166 -15.28 14.35 10.36
CA ASP A 166 -16.22 14.57 11.47
C ASP A 166 -17.35 13.51 11.52
N GLY A 167 -16.99 12.25 11.25
CA GLY A 167 -17.90 11.10 11.26
C GLY A 167 -18.72 10.88 9.98
N LYS A 168 -18.61 11.74 8.97
CA LYS A 168 -19.24 11.54 7.65
C LYS A 168 -18.29 10.85 6.70
N GLU A 169 -18.69 9.68 6.18
CA GLU A 169 -17.91 8.95 5.18
C GLU A 169 -17.71 9.81 3.92
N LEU A 170 -16.45 9.90 3.47
CA LEU A 170 -16.08 10.57 2.22
C LEU A 170 -15.84 9.56 1.11
N ASN A 171 -14.99 8.57 1.36
CA ASN A 171 -14.67 7.55 0.36
C ASN A 171 -14.08 6.28 0.99
N LYS A 172 -14.07 5.22 0.19
CA LYS A 172 -13.29 4.01 0.43
C LYS A 172 -12.21 3.90 -0.63
N VAL A 173 -10.97 3.70 -0.21
CA VAL A 173 -9.79 3.80 -1.08
C VAL A 173 -8.97 2.51 -0.97
N PRO A 174 -8.76 1.78 -2.07
CA PRO A 174 -7.90 0.59 -2.04
C PRO A 174 -6.43 0.97 -1.90
N PHE A 175 -5.66 0.12 -1.23
CA PHE A 175 -4.20 0.16 -1.38
C PHE A 175 -3.84 -0.30 -2.79
N GLN A 176 -2.99 0.46 -3.49
CA GLN A 176 -2.63 0.18 -4.88
C GLN A 176 -1.30 -0.55 -5.01
N ILE A 177 -0.31 -0.17 -4.20
CA ILE A 177 1.03 -0.75 -4.25
C ILE A 177 1.64 -0.82 -2.87
N CYS A 178 2.29 -1.94 -2.55
CA CYS A 178 3.10 -2.09 -1.35
C CYS A 178 4.56 -2.29 -1.76
N ARG A 179 5.42 -1.45 -1.19
CA ARG A 179 6.87 -1.46 -1.38
C ARG A 179 7.54 -1.62 0.00
N ARG A 180 8.88 -1.67 0.02
CA ARG A 180 9.64 -1.83 1.27
C ARG A 180 9.38 -0.71 2.29
N ASP A 181 8.99 0.46 1.82
CA ASP A 181 8.67 1.66 2.59
C ASP A 181 7.19 1.75 3.01
N GLY A 182 6.33 0.80 2.61
CA GLY A 182 4.95 0.72 3.04
C GLY A 182 3.95 0.47 1.90
N CYS A 183 2.67 0.42 2.27
CA CYS A 183 1.54 0.35 1.36
C CYS A 183 0.99 1.76 1.08
N GLN A 184 0.72 2.04 -0.19
CA GLN A 184 0.25 3.34 -0.66
C GLN A 184 -1.19 3.24 -1.19
N ALA A 185 -2.03 4.18 -0.76
CA ALA A 185 -3.35 4.44 -1.30
C ALA A 185 -3.38 5.86 -1.88
N TYR A 186 -3.96 6.00 -3.08
CA TYR A 186 -4.09 7.31 -3.73
C TYR A 186 -5.55 7.73 -3.68
N VAL A 187 -5.77 8.93 -3.18
CA VAL A 187 -7.09 9.53 -2.97
C VAL A 187 -7.22 10.71 -3.91
N GLN A 188 -8.28 10.75 -4.71
CA GLN A 188 -8.65 11.97 -5.41
C GLN A 188 -9.36 12.90 -4.41
N LEU A 189 -8.90 14.15 -4.33
CA LEU A 189 -9.56 15.17 -3.51
C LEU A 189 -10.36 16.07 -4.44
N ASP A 190 -11.61 15.69 -4.71
CA ASP A 190 -12.52 16.54 -5.47
C ASP A 190 -12.92 17.80 -4.66
N GLU A 191 -13.67 18.70 -5.29
CA GLU A 191 -14.09 19.95 -4.65
C GLU A 191 -14.90 19.71 -3.37
N ALA A 192 -15.71 18.64 -3.33
CA ALA A 192 -16.50 18.28 -2.16
C ALA A 192 -15.62 17.79 -1.01
N ALA A 193 -14.64 16.93 -1.28
CA ALA A 193 -13.67 16.44 -0.31
C ALA A 193 -12.79 17.57 0.23
N VAL A 194 -12.27 18.44 -0.66
CA VAL A 194 -11.50 19.63 -0.25
C VAL A 194 -12.37 20.55 0.60
N GLY A 195 -13.62 20.78 0.21
CA GLY A 195 -14.59 21.55 1.00
C GLY A 195 -14.82 20.96 2.40
N ALA A 196 -15.00 19.64 2.48
CA ALA A 196 -15.14 18.93 3.76
C ALA A 196 -13.89 19.07 4.63
N PHE A 197 -12.69 18.90 4.07
CA PHE A 197 -11.44 19.07 4.80
C PHE A 197 -11.23 20.52 5.29
N LYS A 198 -11.64 21.52 4.50
CA LYS A 198 -11.55 22.95 4.90
C LYS A 198 -12.51 23.34 6.01
N ALA A 199 -13.70 22.73 6.02
CA ALA A 199 -14.75 23.04 7.00
C ALA A 199 -14.68 22.17 8.26
N GLY A 200 -14.07 20.99 8.16
CA GLY A 200 -14.05 20.01 9.22
C GLY A 200 -12.95 20.24 10.27
N THR A 201 -13.03 19.46 11.35
CA THR A 201 -12.05 19.52 12.45
C THR A 201 -11.09 18.35 12.46
N GLN A 202 -11.58 17.16 12.12
CA GLN A 202 -10.80 15.93 12.10
C GLN A 202 -11.25 15.04 10.94
N ALA A 203 -10.27 14.57 10.17
CA ALA A 203 -10.43 13.43 9.29
C ALA A 203 -10.03 12.14 10.02
N GLN A 204 -10.58 11.01 9.58
CA GLN A 204 -10.27 9.69 10.12
C GLN A 204 -9.98 8.75 8.96
N ALA A 205 -8.86 8.03 9.05
CA ALA A 205 -8.57 6.89 8.18
C ALA A 205 -8.75 5.60 8.98
N ARG A 206 -9.79 4.83 8.64
CA ARG A 206 -10.08 3.54 9.25
C ARG A 206 -9.48 2.42 8.40
N VAL A 207 -8.71 1.54 9.03
CA VAL A 207 -8.16 0.33 8.40
C VAL A 207 -8.82 -0.88 9.02
N ALA A 208 -9.33 -1.79 8.19
CA ALA A 208 -9.88 -3.04 8.71
C ALA A 208 -8.82 -3.85 9.46
N SER A 209 -9.25 -4.64 10.44
CA SER A 209 -8.41 -5.61 11.14
C SER A 209 -8.84 -7.02 10.75
N THR A 210 -7.90 -7.95 10.64
CA THR A 210 -8.22 -9.37 10.45
C THR A 210 -8.68 -10.04 11.76
N GLN A 211 -8.53 -9.37 12.91
CA GLN A 211 -8.74 -9.93 14.24
C GLN A 211 -9.90 -9.28 15.03
N GLY A 212 -10.68 -8.38 14.42
CA GLY A 212 -11.77 -7.71 15.10
C GLY A 212 -11.94 -6.25 14.65
N GLU A 213 -11.99 -5.33 15.61
CA GLU A 213 -12.22 -3.91 15.34
C GLU A 213 -11.07 -3.29 14.53
N GLY A 214 -11.43 -2.48 13.54
CA GLY A 214 -10.46 -1.75 12.71
C GLY A 214 -9.66 -0.71 13.50
N LEU A 215 -8.53 -0.30 12.94
CA LEU A 215 -7.69 0.75 13.49
C LEU A 215 -8.13 2.11 12.93
N ASP A 216 -8.48 3.02 13.84
CA ASP A 216 -8.85 4.40 13.53
C ASP A 216 -7.67 5.35 13.72
N LEU A 217 -7.25 5.99 12.63
CA LEU A 217 -6.11 6.90 12.60
C LEU A 217 -6.58 8.34 12.39
N PRO A 218 -6.52 9.19 13.43
CA PRO A 218 -7.02 10.56 13.35
C PRO A 218 -6.02 11.43 12.58
N ILE A 219 -6.53 12.19 11.62
CA ILE A 219 -5.80 13.18 10.83
C ILE A 219 -6.38 14.55 11.21
N SER A 220 -5.57 15.41 11.81
CA SER A 220 -6.01 16.75 12.19
C SER A 220 -6.27 17.62 10.96
N LEU A 221 -7.37 18.37 10.94
CA LEU A 221 -7.63 19.38 9.90
C LEU A 221 -7.22 20.78 10.33
N LYS A 222 -6.63 20.92 11.51
CA LYS A 222 -6.11 22.21 12.03
C LYS A 222 -5.00 22.73 11.13
N GLY A 223 -5.28 23.83 10.45
CA GLY A 223 -4.34 24.49 9.53
C GLY A 223 -4.39 23.97 8.09
N PHE A 224 -5.25 22.98 7.79
CA PHE A 224 -5.41 22.44 6.45
C PHE A 224 -5.75 23.53 5.42
N THR A 225 -6.71 24.41 5.72
CA THR A 225 -7.15 25.46 4.78
C THR A 225 -6.02 26.39 4.38
N ALA A 226 -5.18 26.80 5.34
CA ALA A 226 -4.05 27.69 5.06
C ALA A 226 -2.94 26.95 4.30
N GLY A 227 -2.58 25.74 4.73
CA GLY A 227 -1.54 24.96 4.07
C GLY A 227 -1.94 24.46 2.68
N PHE A 228 -3.21 24.09 2.46
CA PHE A 228 -3.68 23.71 1.12
C PHE A 228 -3.63 24.90 0.16
N GLY A 229 -3.89 26.12 0.66
CA GLY A 229 -3.77 27.33 -0.13
C GLY A 229 -2.33 27.73 -0.46
N SER A 230 -1.33 27.32 0.35
CA SER A 230 0.08 27.65 0.09
C SER A 230 0.71 26.81 -1.03
N ILE A 231 0.15 25.63 -1.30
CA ILE A 231 0.67 24.70 -2.32
C ILE A 231 -0.10 24.77 -3.66
N GLN A 232 -1.05 25.70 -3.80
CA GLN A 232 -1.97 25.81 -4.94
C GLN A 232 -1.36 26.44 -6.19
#